data_AF-A0A961DSU9-F1
#
_entry.id   AF-A0A961DSU9-F1
#
_cell.length_a   1.000
_cell.length_b   1.000
_cell.length_c   1.000
_cell.angle_alpha   90.00
_cell.angle_beta   90.00
_cell.angle_gamma   90.00
#
_symmetry.space_group_name_H-M   'P 1'
#
loop_
_entity.id
_entity.type
_entity.pdbx_description
1 polymer ?
#
loop_
_entity_poly.entity_id
_entity_poly.type
_entity_poly.pdbx_seq_one_letter_code
_entity_poly.pdbx_strand_id
1 'polypeptide(L)'
;MLAADLTEWLSAAVTRGVKWRLSSGVGESFFGTAYRPLLTFERDDSPSRHNMQFAPCSADMYTTLEHPGYHRSCGENFRQVAAQVG
;
A
#
# COMPACT_ATOMS: atom_id res chain seq x y z
N MET A 1 -9.56 -8.77 16.71
CA MET A 1 -9.82 -7.40 17.19
C MET A 1 -9.69 -6.48 16.00
N LEU A 2 -10.66 -5.60 15.75
CA LEU A 2 -10.57 -4.59 14.67
C LEU A 2 -9.76 -3.37 15.18
N ALA A 3 -9.17 -2.61 14.26
CA ALA A 3 -8.51 -1.35 14.61
C ALA A 3 -9.55 -0.33 15.11
N ALA A 4 -9.17 0.46 16.12
CA ALA A 4 -10.05 1.49 16.70
C ALA A 4 -10.15 2.76 15.84
N ASP A 5 -9.23 2.95 14.90
CA ASP A 5 -9.16 4.10 14.00
C ASP A 5 -8.84 3.60 12.58
N LEU A 6 -9.78 3.84 11.66
CA LEU A 6 -9.63 3.51 10.23
C LEU A 6 -9.26 4.74 9.39
N THR A 7 -9.09 5.91 10.02
CA THR A 7 -8.70 7.17 9.37
C THR A 7 -7.18 7.36 9.27
N GLU A 8 -6.41 6.52 9.97
CA GLU A 8 -4.97 6.40 9.78
C GLU A 8 -4.65 5.10 9.02
N TRP A 9 -3.82 5.21 7.98
CA TRP A 9 -3.37 4.07 7.19
C TRP A 9 -1.89 4.19 6.82
N LEU A 10 -1.27 3.06 6.48
CA LEU A 10 0.09 3.00 5.98
C LEU A 10 0.23 3.84 4.71
N SER A 11 1.13 4.80 4.73
CA SER A 11 1.42 5.68 3.59
C SER A 11 2.79 5.37 3.00
N ALA A 12 2.77 4.83 1.79
CA ALA A 12 3.96 4.60 0.99
C ALA A 12 4.74 5.91 0.77
N ALA A 13 4.05 7.03 0.53
CA ALA A 13 4.67 8.33 0.30
C ALA A 13 5.36 8.86 1.56
N VAL A 14 4.68 8.80 2.72
CA VAL A 14 5.28 9.21 4.01
C VAL A 14 6.46 8.30 4.35
N THR A 15 6.33 6.99 4.17
CA THR A 15 7.43 6.03 4.42
C THR A 15 8.66 6.39 3.59
N ARG A 16 8.50 6.65 2.28
CA ARG A 16 9.61 7.08 1.43
C ARG A 16 10.22 8.41 1.87
N GLY A 17 9.38 9.39 2.22
CA GLY A 17 9.82 10.72 2.67
C GLY A 17 10.60 10.68 3.99
N VAL A 18 10.17 9.86 4.95
CA VAL A 18 10.87 9.69 6.24
C VAL A 18 12.17 8.91 6.06
N LYS A 19 12.16 7.84 5.27
CA LYS A 19 13.30 6.94 5.10
C LYS A 19 14.34 7.42 4.10
N TRP A 20 13.98 8.38 3.24
CA TRP A 20 14.79 8.77 2.07
C TRP A 20 15.19 7.58 1.19
N ARG A 21 14.26 6.62 1.05
CA ARG A 21 14.43 5.38 0.28
C ARG A 21 13.20 5.09 -0.55
N LEU A 22 13.36 4.36 -1.65
CA LEU A 22 12.26 3.98 -2.54
C LEU A 22 11.46 2.77 -2.02
N SER A 23 12.02 2.01 -1.09
CA SER A 23 11.44 0.86 -0.40
C SER A 23 12.00 0.76 1.03
N SER A 24 11.30 0.04 1.90
CA SER A 24 11.81 -0.31 3.23
C SER A 24 12.58 -1.64 3.17
N GLY A 25 13.68 -1.73 3.92
CA GLY A 25 14.43 -2.96 4.14
C GLY A 25 14.07 -3.67 5.45
N VAL A 26 14.59 -4.88 5.63
CA VAL A 26 14.48 -5.62 6.89
C VAL A 26 15.06 -4.78 8.04
N GLY A 27 14.34 -4.75 9.16
CA GLY A 27 14.64 -3.92 10.34
C GLY A 27 14.08 -2.49 10.27
N GLU A 28 13.51 -2.08 9.14
CA GLU A 28 12.97 -0.72 8.98
C GLU A 28 11.45 -0.67 9.17
N SER A 29 10.93 0.51 9.54
CA SER A 29 9.50 0.72 9.73
C SER A 29 8.79 1.24 8.49
N PHE A 30 7.49 0.93 8.40
CA PHE A 30 6.52 1.61 7.55
C PHE A 30 5.73 2.62 8.39
N PHE A 31 5.42 3.76 7.79
CA PHE A 31 4.80 4.90 8.48
C PHE A 31 3.36 5.12 8.02
N GLY A 32 2.52 5.56 8.96
CA GLY A 32 1.16 6.01 8.71
C GLY A 32 1.09 7.43 8.15
N THR A 33 -0.11 7.87 7.78
CA THR A 33 -0.39 9.26 7.36
C THR A 33 -0.03 10.31 8.41
N ALA A 34 -0.04 9.95 9.71
CA ALA A 34 0.36 10.82 10.81
C ALA A 34 1.86 10.77 11.14
N TYR A 35 2.71 10.26 10.25
CA TYR A 35 4.16 10.12 10.46
C TYR A 35 4.57 9.23 11.65
N ARG A 36 3.66 8.36 12.12
CA ARG A 36 3.95 7.37 13.16
C ARG A 36 4.31 6.01 12.55
N PRO A 37 5.26 5.25 13.11
CA PRO A 37 5.50 3.87 12.71
C PRO A 37 4.25 3.02 12.94
N LEU A 38 3.79 2.29 11.92
CA LEU A 38 2.68 1.35 12.02
C LEU A 38 3.14 -0.11 11.98
N LEU A 39 4.17 -0.41 11.20
CA LEU A 39 4.69 -1.76 11.02
C LEU A 39 6.22 -1.75 11.00
N THR A 40 6.84 -2.87 11.40
CA THR A 40 8.27 -3.12 11.25
C THR A 40 8.48 -4.28 10.29
N PHE A 41 9.43 -4.14 9.36
CA PHE A 41 9.75 -5.18 8.41
C PHE A 41 10.69 -6.21 9.03
N GLU A 42 10.17 -7.30 9.58
CA GLU A 42 10.99 -8.21 10.39
C GLU A 42 11.86 -9.17 9.57
N ARG A 43 11.40 -9.60 8.39
CA ARG A 43 12.07 -10.63 7.59
C ARG A 43 11.64 -10.59 6.14
N ASP A 44 12.58 -10.82 5.23
CA ASP A 44 12.35 -10.98 3.80
C ASP A 44 13.20 -12.14 3.26
N ASP A 45 12.54 -13.22 2.81
CA ASP A 45 13.21 -14.38 2.20
C ASP A 45 13.29 -14.26 0.68
N SER A 46 12.80 -13.16 0.11
CA SER A 46 12.86 -12.90 -1.32
C SER A 46 14.15 -12.17 -1.69
N PRO A 47 14.44 -11.99 -3.00
CA PRO A 47 15.54 -11.16 -3.48
C PRO A 47 15.36 -9.65 -3.24
N SER A 48 14.55 -9.23 -2.26
CA SER A 48 14.34 -7.85 -1.81
C SER A 48 13.81 -6.88 -2.87
N ARG A 49 12.87 -7.34 -3.72
CA ARG A 49 12.24 -6.53 -4.76
C ARG A 49 10.88 -6.00 -4.35
N HIS A 50 10.88 -5.00 -3.47
CA HIS A 50 9.66 -4.29 -3.04
C HIS A 50 9.61 -2.88 -3.62
N ASN A 51 8.41 -2.42 -3.95
CA ASN A 51 8.18 -1.10 -4.54
C ASN A 51 7.17 -0.32 -3.69
N MET A 52 7.42 0.97 -3.51
CA MET A 52 6.46 1.91 -2.95
C MET A 52 6.11 3.07 -3.90
N GLN A 53 6.70 3.12 -5.10
CA GLN A 53 6.58 4.23 -6.03
C GLN A 53 5.28 4.23 -6.83
N PHE A 54 4.79 3.05 -7.20
CA PHE A 54 3.61 2.93 -8.05
C PHE A 54 2.32 2.79 -7.24
N ALA A 55 1.27 3.48 -7.70
CA ALA A 55 -0.08 3.25 -7.21
C ALA A 55 -0.55 1.81 -7.53
N PRO A 56 -1.48 1.23 -6.75
CA PRO A 56 -2.14 0.00 -7.15
C PRO A 56 -2.88 0.20 -8.48
N CYS A 57 -2.99 -0.85 -9.30
CA CYS A 57 -3.80 -0.76 -10.52
C CYS A 57 -5.26 -0.44 -10.18
N SER A 58 -5.94 0.21 -11.13
CA SER A 58 -7.32 0.70 -10.98
C SER A 58 -8.12 0.48 -12.27
N ALA A 59 -9.45 0.51 -12.15
CA ALA A 59 -10.34 0.51 -13.32
C ALA A 59 -10.04 1.69 -14.28
N ASP A 60 -9.75 2.87 -13.74
CA ASP A 60 -9.38 4.05 -14.53
C ASP A 60 -8.07 3.84 -15.30
N MET A 61 -7.09 3.18 -14.68
CA MET A 61 -5.84 2.81 -15.35
C MET A 61 -6.13 1.88 -16.53
N TYR A 62 -6.94 0.82 -16.34
CA TYR A 62 -7.28 -0.12 -17.41
C TYR A 62 -8.10 0.53 -18.53
N THR A 63 -9.02 1.44 -18.19
CA THR A 63 -9.76 2.26 -19.16
C THR A 63 -8.81 3.12 -19.99
N THR A 64 -7.84 3.78 -19.33
CA THR A 64 -6.84 4.63 -19.99
C THR A 64 -5.92 3.84 -20.92
N LEU A 65 -5.65 2.57 -20.60
CA LEU A 65 -4.88 1.64 -21.41
C LEU A 65 -5.73 0.92 -22.48
N GLU A 66 -6.97 1.37 -22.70
CA GLU A 66 -7.89 0.83 -23.72
C GLU A 66 -8.20 -0.66 -23.55
N HIS A 67 -8.18 -1.16 -22.31
CA HIS A 67 -8.56 -2.54 -22.04
C HIS A 67 -10.06 -2.75 -22.34
N PRO A 68 -10.45 -3.78 -23.12
CA PRO A 68 -11.84 -4.00 -23.46
C PRO A 68 -12.63 -4.56 -22.27
N GLY A 69 -13.70 -3.86 -21.89
CA GLY A 69 -14.62 -4.32 -20.85
C GLY A 69 -14.05 -4.27 -19.44
N TYR A 70 -14.61 -5.09 -18.56
CA TYR A 70 -14.26 -5.10 -17.14
C TYR A 70 -12.95 -5.85 -16.87
N HIS A 71 -12.07 -5.25 -16.07
CA HIS A 71 -10.87 -5.89 -15.53
C HIS A 71 -10.79 -5.69 -14.02
N ARG A 72 -10.64 -6.79 -13.26
CA ARG A 72 -10.40 -6.73 -11.81
C ARG A 72 -9.14 -5.93 -11.50
N SER A 73 -9.18 -5.06 -10.49
CA SER A 73 -8.02 -4.24 -10.12
C SER A 73 -7.68 -4.34 -8.64
N CYS A 74 -6.41 -4.16 -8.29
CA CYS A 74 -5.96 -4.16 -6.89
C CYS A 74 -6.67 -3.08 -6.06
N GLY A 75 -6.88 -1.89 -6.64
CA GLY A 75 -7.62 -0.82 -5.97
C GLY A 75 -9.09 -1.16 -5.73
N GLU A 76 -9.75 -1.86 -6.65
CA GLU A 76 -11.11 -2.35 -6.44
C GLU A 76 -11.14 -3.47 -5.40
N ASN A 77 -10.26 -4.47 -5.53
CA ASN A 77 -10.15 -5.60 -4.58
C ASN A 77 -9.96 -5.08 -3.14
N PHE A 78 -9.09 -4.09 -2.94
CA PHE A 78 -8.89 -3.48 -1.63
C PHE A 78 -10.17 -2.84 -1.09
N ARG A 79 -10.84 -1.99 -1.88
CA ARG A 79 -12.07 -1.31 -1.45
C ARG A 79 -13.20 -2.28 -1.13
N GLN A 80 -13.35 -3.34 -1.92
CA GLN A 80 -14.37 -4.39 -1.70
C GLN A 80 -14.18 -5.11 -0.36
N VAL A 81 -12.93 -5.41 0.02
CA VAL A 81 -12.63 -6.06 1.31
C VAL A 81 -12.67 -5.06 2.45
N ALA A 82 -12.15 -3.85 2.26
CA ALA A 82 -12.16 -2.79 3.27
C ALA A 82 -13.60 -2.44 3.73
N ALA A 83 -14.56 -2.41 2.79
CA ALA A 83 -15.97 -2.20 3.10
C ALA A 83 -16.63 -3.30 3.95
N GLN A 84 -15.97 -4.45 4.16
CA GLN A 84 -16.48 -5.55 5.00
C GLN A 84 -16.02 -5.43 6.46
N VAL A 85 -15.01 -4.61 6.74
CA VAL A 85 -14.40 -4.46 8.07
C VAL A 85 -14.75 -3.12 8.74
N GLY A 86 -15.49 -2.26 8.04
CA GLY A 86 -16.01 -0.96 8.51
C GLY A 86 -16.93 -0.32 7.49
#